data_AF-A0A167TUW0-F1
#
_entry.id   AF-A0A167TUW0-F1
#
_cell.length_a   1.000
_cell.length_b   1.000
_cell.length_c   1.000
_cell.angle_alpha   90.00
_cell.angle_beta   90.00
_cell.angle_gamma   90.00
#
_symmetry.space_group_name_H-M   'P 1'
#
loop_
_entity.id
_entity.type
_entity.pdbx_description
1 polymer ?
#
loop_
_entity_poly.entity_id
_entity_poly.type
_entity_poly.pdbx_seq_one_letter_code
_entity_poly.pdbx_strand_id
1 'polypeptide(L)'
;MLYRPLFWTAYWCEDWLFAATTPAYRGATRILVSSASSKTAFCLAYLVRKRAQKEGLDVRVVGLTSKGNVRFTKGLGLYDAVHEYDALASIAVSDDKEGSWVYADVAGNEALNARVFAHLGASASRTSPPPRRPPPAPNGAPTPSPTPSSSAPAATGARELEQFFMPEWLTLRRHQLPVRTIAALQAAAWAALMRDCAGWVRIGRVAGGAAVVDAYARFGSAGGPDVGWVWSLWENESAKL
;
A
#
# COMPACT_ATOMS: atom_id res chain seq x y z
N MET A 1 15.39 6.17 -7.85
CA MET A 1 14.82 4.87 -7.40
C MET A 1 13.32 5.02 -7.22
N LEU A 2 12.48 4.42 -8.09
CA LEU A 2 11.04 4.66 -8.10
C LEU A 2 10.28 3.95 -6.96
N TYR A 3 10.67 2.72 -6.62
CA TYR A 3 9.92 1.88 -5.69
C TYR A 3 10.42 1.90 -4.25
N ARG A 4 11.71 2.14 -4.04
CA ARG A 4 12.41 1.81 -2.78
C ARG A 4 11.69 2.30 -1.50
N PRO A 5 11.32 3.59 -1.33
CA PRO A 5 10.64 4.03 -0.11
C PRO A 5 9.21 3.45 0.04
N LEU A 6 8.47 3.36 -1.06
CA LEU A 6 7.07 2.89 -1.07
C LEU A 6 6.98 1.37 -0.85
N PHE A 7 7.93 0.63 -1.42
CA PHE A 7 8.03 -0.81 -1.26
C PHE A 7 8.26 -1.20 0.20
N TRP A 8 9.11 -0.48 0.94
CA TRP A 8 9.33 -0.80 2.36
C TRP A 8 8.09 -0.59 3.22
N THR A 9 7.29 0.42 2.91
CA THR A 9 6.00 0.62 3.59
C THR A 9 5.08 -0.59 3.33
N ALA A 10 5.00 -1.05 2.08
CA ALA A 10 4.22 -2.23 1.71
C ALA A 10 4.76 -3.52 2.35
N TYR A 11 6.08 -3.71 2.38
CA TYR A 11 6.74 -4.88 2.97
C TYR A 11 6.40 -5.04 4.45
N TRP A 12 6.57 -3.98 5.22
CA TRP A 12 6.29 -4.02 6.65
C TRP A 12 4.79 -4.04 6.95
N CYS A 13 3.95 -3.50 6.05
CA CYS A 13 2.50 -3.64 6.16
C CYS A 13 2.08 -5.10 5.98
N GLU A 14 2.61 -5.79 4.96
CA GLU A 14 2.37 -7.23 4.76
C GLU A 14 2.87 -8.06 5.95
N ASP A 15 4.11 -7.82 6.40
CA ASP A 15 4.68 -8.53 7.55
C ASP A 15 3.86 -8.28 8.83
N TRP A 16 3.33 -7.07 9.03
CA TRP A 16 2.43 -6.77 10.14
C TRP A 16 1.09 -7.50 10.01
N LEU A 17 0.46 -7.46 8.83
CA LEU A 17 -0.79 -8.18 8.57
C LEU A 17 -0.64 -9.69 8.80
N PHE A 18 0.53 -10.26 8.47
CA PHE A 18 0.83 -11.68 8.63
C PHE A 18 1.22 -12.06 10.06
N ALA A 19 2.12 -11.30 10.71
CA ALA A 19 2.78 -11.72 11.95
C ALA A 19 2.21 -11.09 13.22
N ALA A 20 1.46 -9.98 13.14
CA ALA A 20 0.91 -9.32 14.32
C ALA A 20 -0.30 -10.04 14.90
N THR A 21 -0.93 -10.93 14.13
CA THR A 21 -2.16 -11.63 14.52
C THR A 21 -2.00 -13.13 14.36
N THR A 22 -2.59 -13.89 15.28
CA THR A 22 -2.74 -15.35 15.16
C THR A 22 -4.24 -15.65 15.19
N PRO A 23 -4.86 -16.13 14.10
CA PRO A 23 -4.24 -16.56 12.83
C PRO A 23 -3.67 -15.41 11.97
N ALA A 24 -2.74 -15.75 11.08
CA ALA A 24 -2.16 -14.81 10.11
C ALA A 24 -3.26 -14.12 9.28
N TYR A 25 -3.07 -12.86 8.90
CA TYR A 25 -4.07 -12.04 8.22
C TYR A 25 -5.41 -11.95 8.97
N ARG A 26 -5.42 -12.10 10.31
CA ARG A 26 -6.64 -12.23 11.13
C ARG A 26 -7.54 -13.38 10.69
N GLY A 27 -6.97 -14.39 10.02
CA GLY A 27 -7.73 -15.48 9.44
C GLY A 27 -8.53 -15.10 8.21
N ALA A 28 -8.24 -13.94 7.60
CA ALA A 28 -8.87 -13.50 6.36
C ALA A 28 -8.45 -14.36 5.17
N THR A 29 -9.44 -14.80 4.39
CA THR A 29 -9.24 -15.48 3.10
C THR A 29 -9.24 -14.49 1.94
N ARG A 30 -9.63 -13.23 2.19
CA ARG A 30 -9.70 -12.17 1.18
C ARG A 30 -9.10 -10.86 1.70
N ILE A 31 -8.23 -10.25 0.90
CA ILE A 31 -7.64 -8.94 1.20
C ILE A 31 -8.05 -7.95 0.11
N LEU A 32 -8.83 -6.94 0.50
CA LEU A 32 -9.22 -5.83 -0.34
C LEU A 32 -8.22 -4.68 -0.19
N VAL A 33 -7.65 -4.18 -1.29
CA VAL A 33 -6.66 -3.11 -1.29
C VAL A 33 -7.21 -1.89 -2.04
N SER A 34 -7.37 -0.74 -1.37
CA SER A 34 -7.74 0.52 -2.04
C SER A 34 -6.55 1.13 -2.77
N SER A 35 -6.81 2.08 -3.69
CA SER A 35 -5.78 2.71 -4.51
C SER A 35 -4.88 1.69 -5.21
N ALA A 36 -5.48 0.59 -5.73
CA ALA A 36 -4.76 -0.58 -6.24
C ALA A 36 -3.81 -0.28 -7.42
N SER A 37 -3.95 0.86 -8.10
CA SER A 37 -2.98 1.33 -9.10
C SER A 37 -1.76 2.04 -8.51
N SER A 38 -1.75 2.34 -7.21
CA SER A 38 -0.64 3.02 -6.55
C SER A 38 0.51 2.07 -6.27
N LYS A 39 1.73 2.61 -6.28
CA LYS A 39 2.96 1.84 -6.09
C LYS A 39 2.99 1.08 -4.76
N THR A 40 2.50 1.71 -3.69
CA THR A 40 2.39 1.05 -2.38
C THR A 40 1.39 -0.10 -2.43
N ALA A 41 0.20 0.11 -3.01
CA ALA A 41 -0.87 -0.88 -3.03
C ALA A 41 -0.51 -2.12 -3.86
N PHE A 42 0.06 -1.95 -5.06
CA PHE A 42 0.44 -3.11 -5.86
C PHE A 42 1.70 -3.80 -5.34
N CYS A 43 2.62 -3.08 -4.68
CA CYS A 43 3.71 -3.75 -3.95
C CYS A 43 3.15 -4.60 -2.81
N LEU A 44 2.13 -4.12 -2.08
CA LEU A 44 1.46 -4.87 -1.01
C LEU A 44 0.80 -6.14 -1.58
N ALA A 45 0.05 -6.03 -2.67
CA ALA A 45 -0.57 -7.18 -3.34
C ALA A 45 0.47 -8.23 -3.78
N TYR A 46 1.58 -7.77 -4.37
CA TYR A 46 2.70 -8.64 -4.74
C TYR A 46 3.28 -9.40 -3.53
N LEU A 47 3.48 -8.71 -2.40
CA LEU A 47 4.04 -9.30 -1.19
C LEU A 47 3.09 -10.32 -0.55
N VAL A 48 1.80 -9.99 -0.46
CA VAL A 48 0.76 -10.92 0.05
C VAL A 48 0.76 -12.19 -0.78
N ARG A 49 0.79 -12.09 -2.11
CA ARG A 49 0.83 -13.27 -2.99
C ARG A 49 2.09 -14.12 -2.78
N LYS A 50 3.27 -13.49 -2.68
CA LYS A 50 4.52 -14.21 -2.41
C LYS A 50 4.49 -14.92 -1.06
N ARG A 51 3.94 -14.28 -0.03
CA ARG A 51 3.78 -14.89 1.30
C ARG A 51 2.79 -16.03 1.26
N ALA A 52 1.59 -15.82 0.72
CA ALA A 52 0.55 -16.83 0.62
C ALA A 52 1.06 -18.08 -0.12
N GLN A 53 1.76 -17.90 -1.24
CA GLN A 53 2.40 -19.02 -1.96
C GLN A 53 3.45 -19.74 -1.11
N LYS A 54 4.31 -18.99 -0.41
CA LYS A 54 5.39 -19.55 0.42
C LYS A 54 4.85 -20.35 1.61
N GLU A 55 3.78 -19.87 2.24
CA GLU A 55 3.20 -20.43 3.47
C GLU A 55 2.02 -21.37 3.18
N GLY A 56 1.65 -21.58 1.90
CA GLY A 56 0.55 -22.48 1.51
C GLY A 56 -0.84 -21.97 1.89
N LEU A 57 -1.04 -20.65 1.92
CA LEU A 57 -2.31 -20.03 2.31
C LEU A 57 -3.21 -19.77 1.10
N ASP A 58 -4.50 -20.05 1.21
CA ASP A 58 -5.52 -19.66 0.22
C ASP A 58 -6.05 -18.26 0.55
N VAL A 59 -5.34 -17.24 0.04
CA VAL A 59 -5.70 -15.83 0.22
C VAL A 59 -5.89 -15.17 -1.15
N ARG A 60 -7.08 -14.61 -1.38
CA ARG A 60 -7.39 -13.84 -2.59
C ARG A 60 -7.16 -12.35 -2.36
N VAL A 61 -6.50 -11.70 -3.31
CA VAL A 61 -6.22 -10.25 -3.29
C VAL A 61 -7.12 -9.54 -4.29
N VAL A 62 -7.96 -8.62 -3.80
CA VAL A 62 -8.91 -7.84 -4.59
C VAL A 62 -8.48 -6.37 -4.61
N GLY A 63 -8.38 -5.77 -5.79
CA GLY A 63 -7.97 -4.37 -5.95
C GLY A 63 -9.16 -3.44 -6.21
N LEU A 64 -9.20 -2.30 -5.52
CA LEU A 64 -10.10 -1.17 -5.82
C LEU A 64 -9.31 0.00 -6.38
N THR A 65 -9.72 0.51 -7.54
CA THR A 65 -9.04 1.61 -8.23
C THR A 65 -10.00 2.54 -8.95
N SER A 66 -9.50 3.64 -9.51
CA SER A 66 -10.29 4.54 -10.35
C SER A 66 -10.55 3.92 -11.73
N LYS A 67 -11.66 4.31 -12.36
CA LYS A 67 -12.05 3.85 -13.71
C LYS A 67 -10.92 3.93 -14.74
N GLY A 68 -10.21 5.05 -14.78
CA GLY A 68 -9.10 5.26 -15.71
C GLY A 68 -7.91 4.31 -15.51
N ASN A 69 -7.76 3.73 -14.31
CA ASN A 69 -6.61 2.91 -13.95
C ASN A 69 -6.91 1.40 -13.96
N VAL A 70 -8.15 0.96 -14.18
CA VAL A 70 -8.53 -0.47 -14.13
C VAL A 70 -7.69 -1.32 -15.07
N ARG A 71 -7.53 -0.88 -16.33
CA ARG A 71 -6.76 -1.61 -17.34
C ARG A 71 -5.31 -1.80 -16.90
N PHE A 72 -4.69 -0.74 -16.39
CA PHE A 72 -3.34 -0.79 -15.84
C PHE A 72 -3.25 -1.77 -14.67
N THR A 73 -4.13 -1.63 -13.66
CA THR A 73 -4.12 -2.47 -12.46
C THR A 73 -4.32 -3.95 -12.78
N LYS A 74 -5.22 -4.29 -13.72
CA LYS A 74 -5.37 -5.67 -14.21
C LYS A 74 -4.10 -6.16 -14.92
N GLY A 75 -3.48 -5.32 -15.74
CA GLY A 75 -2.24 -5.63 -16.46
C GLY A 75 -1.04 -5.95 -15.58
N LEU A 76 -1.06 -5.56 -14.30
CA LEU A 76 -0.01 -5.93 -13.33
C LEU A 76 0.01 -7.44 -13.02
N GLY A 77 -1.13 -8.14 -13.15
CA GLY A 77 -1.23 -9.57 -12.83
C GLY A 77 -1.09 -9.90 -11.34
N LEU A 78 -1.29 -8.91 -10.45
CA LEU A 78 -1.08 -9.02 -9.00
C LEU A 78 -2.37 -9.20 -8.19
N TYR A 79 -3.53 -9.12 -8.84
CA TYR A 79 -4.84 -9.18 -8.21
C TYR A 79 -5.65 -10.32 -8.82
N ASP A 80 -6.42 -11.02 -8.00
CA ASP A 80 -7.38 -12.02 -8.46
C ASP A 80 -8.61 -11.36 -9.09
N ALA A 81 -8.99 -10.18 -8.59
CA ALA A 81 -10.01 -9.32 -9.19
C ALA A 81 -9.67 -7.84 -9.01
N VAL A 82 -10.11 -7.01 -9.97
CA VAL A 82 -9.93 -5.55 -9.93
C VAL A 82 -11.27 -4.88 -10.24
N HIS A 83 -11.71 -4.03 -9.32
CA HIS A 83 -12.97 -3.30 -9.40
C HIS A 83 -12.73 -1.79 -9.39
N GLU A 84 -13.64 -1.06 -10.03
CA GLU A 84 -13.74 0.39 -9.92
C GLU A 84 -14.33 0.77 -8.56
N TYR A 85 -13.99 1.96 -8.05
CA TYR A 85 -14.57 2.46 -6.81
C TYR A 85 -16.11 2.50 -6.80
N ASP A 86 -16.75 2.66 -7.96
CA ASP A 86 -18.21 2.70 -8.08
C ASP A 86 -18.85 1.31 -8.26
N ALA A 87 -18.03 0.30 -8.57
CA ALA A 87 -18.44 -1.10 -8.71
C ALA A 87 -18.28 -1.90 -7.40
N LEU A 88 -18.15 -1.21 -6.25
CA LEU A 88 -17.98 -1.84 -4.95
C LEU A 88 -19.12 -2.84 -4.65
N ALA A 89 -20.36 -2.47 -4.97
CA ALA A 89 -21.54 -3.32 -4.78
C ALA A 89 -21.49 -4.64 -5.57
N SER A 90 -20.65 -4.73 -6.61
CA SER A 90 -20.46 -5.94 -7.41
C SER A 90 -19.45 -6.92 -6.80
N ILE A 91 -18.74 -6.53 -5.74
CA ILE A 91 -17.85 -7.45 -5.03
C ILE A 91 -18.72 -8.42 -4.23
N ALA A 92 -18.71 -9.69 -4.60
CA ALA A 92 -19.47 -10.73 -3.91
C ALA A 92 -19.00 -10.85 -2.45
N VAL A 93 -19.87 -10.49 -1.52
CA VAL A 93 -19.72 -10.77 -0.10
C VAL A 93 -20.59 -12.01 0.14
N SER A 94 -19.97 -13.19 0.09
CA SER A 94 -20.67 -14.44 0.36
C SER A 94 -21.27 -14.41 1.78
N ASP A 95 -22.53 -14.82 1.93
CA ASP A 95 -23.26 -14.86 3.22
C ASP A 95 -22.67 -15.87 4.22
N ASP A 96 -21.78 -16.74 3.74
CA ASP A 96 -21.08 -17.71 4.57
C ASP A 96 -19.89 -17.04 5.27
N LYS A 97 -19.77 -17.32 6.56
CA LYS A 97 -18.67 -16.93 7.48
C LYS A 97 -17.26 -17.36 7.02
N GLU A 98 -17.09 -17.82 5.78
CA GLU A 98 -15.83 -18.19 5.11
C GLU A 98 -15.18 -17.04 4.29
N GLY A 99 -15.80 -15.87 4.21
CA GLY A 99 -15.18 -14.67 3.64
C GLY A 99 -14.76 -13.65 4.70
N SER A 100 -13.89 -14.00 5.64
CA SER A 100 -13.23 -13.00 6.50
C SER A 100 -12.39 -12.06 5.63
N TRP A 101 -12.62 -10.75 5.73
CA TRP A 101 -11.96 -9.74 4.92
C TRP A 101 -10.93 -8.96 5.73
N VAL A 102 -9.81 -8.65 5.10
CA VAL A 102 -8.98 -7.52 5.52
C VAL A 102 -9.10 -6.43 4.48
N TYR A 103 -9.38 -5.20 4.92
CA TYR A 103 -9.37 -4.03 4.08
C TYR A 103 -8.10 -3.21 4.34
N ALA A 104 -7.15 -3.27 3.41
CA ALA A 104 -5.96 -2.44 3.41
C ALA A 104 -6.28 -1.09 2.73
N ASP A 105 -6.50 -0.06 3.55
CA ASP A 105 -6.76 1.30 3.09
C ASP A 105 -5.44 2.03 2.77
N VAL A 106 -5.11 2.12 1.49
CA VAL A 106 -4.00 2.93 0.97
C VAL A 106 -4.47 4.30 0.49
N ALA A 107 -5.76 4.45 0.19
CA ALA A 107 -6.35 5.69 -0.33
C ALA A 107 -6.54 6.77 0.74
N GLY A 108 -6.81 6.38 1.99
CA GLY A 108 -7.05 7.31 3.10
C GLY A 108 -8.31 8.17 2.89
N ASN A 109 -9.27 7.71 2.10
CA ASN A 109 -10.50 8.44 1.78
C ASN A 109 -11.64 7.93 2.67
N GLU A 110 -12.07 8.76 3.63
CA GLU A 110 -13.09 8.33 4.60
C GLU A 110 -14.46 8.04 3.99
N ALA A 111 -14.85 8.73 2.92
CA ALA A 111 -16.09 8.43 2.22
C ALA A 111 -16.03 7.05 1.53
N LEU A 112 -14.88 6.71 0.92
CA LEU A 112 -14.66 5.37 0.39
C LEU A 112 -14.67 4.32 1.50
N ASN A 113 -13.98 4.59 2.62
CA ASN A 113 -13.90 3.68 3.75
C ASN A 113 -15.29 3.38 4.33
N ALA A 114 -16.13 4.40 4.51
CA ALA A 114 -17.51 4.22 4.96
C ALA A 114 -18.31 3.30 4.01
N ARG A 115 -18.18 3.49 2.69
CA ARG A 115 -18.83 2.62 1.69
C ARG A 115 -18.31 1.18 1.76
N VAL A 116 -16.98 0.99 1.86
CA VAL A 116 -16.36 -0.33 1.97
C VAL A 116 -16.84 -1.08 3.21
N PHE A 117 -16.86 -0.42 4.36
CA PHE A 117 -17.37 -1.03 5.60
C PHE A 117 -18.86 -1.31 5.58
N ALA A 118 -19.65 -0.45 4.95
CA ALA A 118 -21.07 -0.72 4.75
C ALA A 118 -21.30 -1.95 3.87
N HIS A 119 -20.43 -2.18 2.87
CA HIS A 119 -20.52 -3.30 1.94
C HIS A 119 -19.98 -4.61 2.51
N LEU A 120 -18.77 -4.61 3.10
CA LEU A 120 -18.13 -5.82 3.63
C LEU A 120 -18.68 -6.27 5.00
N GLY A 121 -19.39 -5.39 5.70
CA GLY A 121 -20.00 -5.69 6.99
C GLY A 121 -18.97 -5.89 8.12
N ALA A 122 -19.37 -6.66 9.14
CA ALA A 122 -18.65 -6.86 10.41
C ALA A 122 -17.32 -7.64 10.29
N SER A 123 -17.01 -8.19 9.11
CA SER A 123 -15.88 -9.09 8.91
C SER A 123 -14.63 -8.38 8.36
N ALA A 124 -14.59 -7.04 8.38
CA ALA A 124 -13.46 -6.27 7.84
C ALA A 124 -12.65 -5.59 8.95
N SER A 125 -11.38 -5.96 9.09
CA SER A 125 -10.38 -5.11 9.78
C SER A 125 -9.84 -4.09 8.79
N ARG A 126 -9.76 -2.81 9.18
CA ARG A 126 -9.16 -1.76 8.35
C ARG A 126 -7.75 -1.48 8.82
N THR A 127 -6.84 -1.45 7.86
CA THR A 127 -5.48 -0.96 8.06
C THR A 127 -5.29 0.33 7.29
N SER A 128 -5.03 1.45 7.98
CA SER A 128 -4.72 2.72 7.33
C SER A 128 -3.33 3.22 7.74
N PRO A 129 -2.61 3.96 6.86
CA PRO A 129 -1.48 4.77 7.29
C PRO A 129 -1.96 5.79 8.36
N PRO A 130 -1.06 6.30 9.23
CA PRO A 130 -1.44 7.31 10.20
C PRO A 130 -1.91 8.59 9.48
N PRO A 131 -2.75 9.40 10.14
CA PRO A 131 -3.20 10.67 9.58
C PRO A 131 -2.00 11.54 9.20
N ARG A 132 -2.12 12.24 8.07
CA ARG A 132 -1.07 13.12 7.56
C ARG A 132 -0.85 14.27 8.53
N ARG A 133 0.27 14.26 9.26
CA ARG A 133 0.63 15.35 10.17
C ARG A 133 0.95 16.60 9.33
N PRO A 134 0.41 17.79 9.66
CA PRO A 134 0.79 19.01 8.97
C PRO A 134 2.31 19.26 9.10
N PRO A 135 2.95 19.89 8.10
CA PRO A 135 4.36 20.27 8.23
C PRO A 135 4.54 21.14 9.48
N PRO A 136 5.68 21.01 10.18
CA PRO A 136 5.96 21.87 11.33
C PRO A 136 5.87 23.34 10.88
N ALA A 137 5.19 24.16 11.69
CA ALA A 137 5.15 25.59 11.45
C ALA A 137 6.58 26.14 11.40
N PRO A 138 6.90 27.10 10.50
CA PRO A 138 8.26 27.60 10.30
C PRO A 138 8.92 28.19 11.57
N ASN A 139 8.15 28.43 12.63
CA ASN A 139 8.63 29.11 13.85
C ASN A 139 8.96 28.17 15.03
N GLY A 140 9.14 26.86 14.81
CA GLY A 140 9.64 25.96 15.87
C GLY A 140 8.75 25.84 17.11
N ALA A 141 7.48 26.26 17.04
CA ALA A 141 6.54 26.08 18.13
C ALA A 141 6.30 24.57 18.34
N PRO A 142 6.45 24.05 19.57
CA PRO A 142 6.22 22.64 19.84
C PRO A 142 4.77 22.29 19.54
N THR A 143 4.54 21.54 18.47
CA THR A 143 3.25 20.87 18.25
C THR A 143 3.01 19.92 19.42
N PRO A 144 1.83 19.92 20.06
CA PRO A 144 1.55 18.96 21.11
C PRO A 144 1.75 17.56 20.55
N SER A 145 2.62 16.78 21.20
CA SER A 145 2.73 15.35 20.98
C SER A 145 1.37 14.75 21.30
N PRO A 146 0.72 14.01 20.38
CA PRO A 146 -0.42 13.21 20.79
C PRO A 146 0.11 12.20 21.80
N THR A 147 -0.42 12.27 23.02
CA THR A 147 -0.30 11.24 24.03
C THR A 147 -0.62 9.90 23.39
N PRO A 148 0.19 8.84 23.57
CA PRO A 148 -0.22 7.52 23.13
C PRO A 148 -1.48 7.17 23.92
N SER A 149 -2.64 7.17 23.25
CA SER A 149 -3.84 6.57 23.81
C SER A 149 -3.57 5.07 23.85
N SER A 150 -3.01 4.63 24.98
CA SER A 150 -3.08 3.25 25.44
C SER A 150 -4.55 2.98 25.80
N SER A 151 -5.39 2.75 24.81
CA SER A 151 -6.59 1.95 25.02
C SER A 151 -6.33 0.58 24.39
N ALA A 152 -6.04 -0.41 25.22
CA ALA A 152 -6.20 -1.80 24.83
C ALA A 152 -7.62 -1.97 24.25
N PRO A 153 -7.81 -2.60 23.09
CA PRO A 153 -9.15 -2.83 22.59
C PRO A 153 -9.80 -3.88 23.48
N ALA A 154 -10.80 -3.45 24.25
CA ALA A 154 -11.80 -4.36 24.78
C ALA A 154 -12.50 -5.00 23.58
N ALA A 155 -12.33 -6.32 23.44
CA ALA A 155 -12.92 -7.12 22.39
C ALA A 155 -14.45 -6.91 22.34
N THR A 156 -14.92 -6.19 21.32
CA THR A 156 -16.30 -6.25 20.84
C THR A 156 -16.27 -6.19 19.32
N GLY A 157 -16.51 -7.34 18.70
CA GLY A 157 -16.33 -7.55 17.27
C GLY A 157 -17.26 -6.69 16.41
N ALA A 158 -16.68 -6.11 15.35
CA ALA A 158 -17.27 -5.89 14.02
C ALA A 158 -16.58 -4.76 13.22
N ARG A 159 -15.81 -3.86 13.86
CA ARG A 159 -15.14 -2.72 13.17
C ARG A 159 -13.85 -2.32 13.85
N GLU A 160 -12.87 -3.22 13.90
CA GLU A 160 -11.56 -2.86 14.44
C GLU A 160 -10.77 -2.10 13.37
N LEU A 161 -10.70 -0.78 13.54
CA LEU A 161 -9.73 0.05 12.83
C LEU A 161 -8.39 -0.13 13.52
N GLU A 162 -7.41 -0.62 12.76
CA GLU A 162 -6.04 -0.73 13.20
C GLU A 162 -5.16 0.20 12.37
N GLN A 163 -4.41 1.08 13.05
CA GLN A 163 -3.53 2.00 12.37
C GLN A 163 -2.17 1.34 12.20
N PHE A 164 -1.69 1.26 10.96
CA PHE A 164 -0.36 0.77 10.66
C PHE A 164 0.59 1.93 10.44
N PHE A 165 1.66 1.99 11.22
CA PHE A 165 2.78 2.88 10.99
C PHE A 165 4.08 2.10 10.87
N MET A 166 4.67 2.11 9.67
CA MET A 166 5.86 1.32 9.33
C MET A 166 7.02 1.50 10.33
N PRO A 167 7.42 2.71 10.76
CA PRO A 167 8.52 2.88 11.72
C PRO A 167 8.26 2.22 13.08
N GLU A 168 7.02 2.28 13.58
CA GLU A 168 6.65 1.65 14.86
C GLU A 168 6.71 0.13 14.75
N TRP A 169 6.12 -0.43 13.69
CA TRP A 169 6.19 -1.87 13.45
C TRP A 169 7.63 -2.36 13.28
N LEU A 170 8.45 -1.64 12.51
CA LEU A 170 9.86 -1.98 12.33
C LEU A 170 10.64 -1.91 13.64
N THR A 171 10.30 -0.99 14.53
CA THR A 171 10.91 -0.91 15.87
C THR A 171 10.58 -2.16 16.67
N LEU A 172 9.30 -2.57 16.70
CA LEU A 172 8.90 -3.81 17.36
C LEU A 172 9.60 -5.04 16.75
N ARG A 173 9.67 -5.12 15.42
CA ARG A 173 10.31 -6.25 14.74
C ARG A 173 11.80 -6.36 15.01
N ARG A 174 12.50 -5.23 15.23
CA ARG A 174 13.91 -5.23 15.66
C ARG A 174 14.13 -5.81 17.06
N HIS A 175 13.11 -5.81 17.91
CA HIS A 175 13.16 -6.51 19.19
C HIS A 175 12.83 -8.00 19.07
N GLN A 176 12.02 -8.39 18.06
CA GLN A 176 11.62 -9.78 17.83
C GLN A 176 12.62 -10.59 17.00
N LEU A 177 13.35 -9.92 16.09
CA LEU A 177 14.25 -10.56 15.14
C LEU A 177 15.66 -9.96 15.20
N PRO A 178 16.72 -10.78 15.06
CA PRO A 178 18.07 -10.27 14.91
C PRO A 178 18.20 -9.33 13.69
N VAL A 179 19.01 -8.28 13.83
CA VAL A 179 19.25 -7.29 12.75
C VAL A 179 19.71 -7.94 11.45
N ARG A 180 20.58 -8.96 11.53
CA ARG A 180 21.04 -9.72 10.34
C ARG A 180 19.89 -10.41 9.61
N THR A 181 18.88 -10.90 10.33
CA THR A 181 17.71 -11.56 9.76
C THR A 181 16.83 -10.54 9.05
N ILE A 182 16.60 -9.37 9.66
CA ILE A 182 15.87 -8.27 9.03
C ILE A 182 16.58 -7.85 7.74
N ALA A 183 17.90 -7.64 7.77
CA ALA A 183 18.67 -7.28 6.59
C ALA A 183 18.57 -8.34 5.47
N ALA A 184 18.64 -9.63 5.82
CA ALA A 184 18.50 -10.72 4.86
C ALA A 184 17.08 -10.78 4.24
N LEU A 185 16.04 -10.64 5.07
CA LEU A 185 14.65 -10.57 4.62
C LEU A 185 14.42 -9.40 3.65
N GLN A 186 14.95 -8.22 3.99
CA GLN A 186 14.90 -7.05 3.13
C GLN A 186 15.65 -7.29 1.80
N ALA A 187 16.89 -7.77 1.86
CA ALA A 187 17.67 -8.05 0.66
C ALA A 187 16.95 -9.03 -0.29
N ALA A 188 16.40 -10.12 0.26
CA ALA A 188 15.66 -11.12 -0.51
C ALA A 188 14.38 -10.54 -1.14
N ALA A 189 13.58 -9.79 -0.37
CA ALA A 189 12.35 -9.19 -0.85
C ALA A 189 12.60 -8.14 -1.94
N TRP A 190 13.63 -7.30 -1.77
CA TRP A 190 14.03 -6.31 -2.75
C TRP A 190 14.54 -6.95 -4.04
N ALA A 191 15.39 -7.98 -3.94
CA ALA A 191 15.88 -8.71 -5.10
C ALA A 191 14.72 -9.37 -5.87
N ALA A 192 13.73 -9.93 -5.18
CA ALA A 192 12.55 -10.50 -5.82
C ALA A 192 11.72 -9.44 -6.55
N LEU A 193 11.44 -8.30 -5.90
CA LEU A 193 10.73 -7.19 -6.56
C LEU A 193 11.44 -6.73 -7.82
N MET A 194 12.76 -6.51 -7.75
CA MET A 194 13.54 -6.00 -8.90
C MET A 194 13.54 -6.96 -10.09
N ARG A 195 13.40 -8.27 -9.87
CA ARG A 195 13.22 -9.26 -10.93
C ARG A 195 11.83 -9.19 -11.55
N ASP A 196 10.80 -9.06 -10.71
CA ASP A 196 9.40 -9.27 -11.13
C ASP A 196 8.73 -7.95 -11.60
N CYS A 197 9.25 -6.77 -11.22
CA CYS A 197 8.59 -5.49 -11.45
C CYS A 197 8.96 -4.76 -12.76
N ALA A 198 9.83 -5.35 -13.58
CA ALA A 198 10.42 -4.66 -14.75
C ALA A 198 9.36 -4.15 -15.76
N GLY A 199 8.25 -4.87 -15.91
CA GLY A 199 7.17 -4.51 -16.84
C GLY A 199 6.07 -3.63 -16.25
N TRP A 200 6.10 -3.31 -14.96
CA TRP A 200 4.96 -2.65 -14.32
C TRP A 200 4.87 -1.16 -14.60
N VAL A 201 5.99 -0.44 -14.64
CA VAL A 201 5.99 1.02 -14.79
C VAL A 201 7.13 1.43 -15.70
N ARG A 202 6.80 2.24 -16.72
CA ARG A 202 7.78 2.85 -17.62
C ARG A 202 8.42 4.05 -16.96
N ILE A 203 9.67 4.34 -17.30
CA ILE A 203 10.34 5.55 -16.82
C ILE A 203 10.23 6.66 -17.87
N GLY A 204 9.57 7.75 -17.50
CA GLY A 204 9.56 8.99 -18.26
C GLY A 204 10.64 9.93 -17.73
N ARG A 205 11.38 10.60 -18.62
CA ARG A 205 12.43 11.55 -18.23
C ARG A 205 12.12 12.93 -18.81
N VAL A 206 12.33 13.96 -17.99
CA VAL A 206 12.27 15.37 -18.41
C VAL A 206 13.54 16.04 -17.93
N ALA A 207 14.22 16.75 -18.82
CA ALA A 207 15.46 17.47 -18.54
C ALA A 207 15.31 18.93 -18.98
N GLY A 208 16.01 19.84 -18.31
CA GLY A 208 15.96 21.27 -18.57
C GLY A 208 14.90 21.99 -17.73
N GLY A 209 15.27 23.15 -17.18
CA GLY A 209 14.45 23.88 -16.21
C GLY A 209 13.06 24.25 -16.75
N ALA A 210 12.99 24.77 -17.98
CA ALA A 210 11.73 25.13 -18.62
C ALA A 210 10.82 23.90 -18.86
N ALA A 211 11.41 22.80 -19.33
CA ALA A 211 10.66 21.56 -19.60
C ALA A 211 10.10 20.93 -18.31
N VAL A 212 10.84 21.01 -17.20
CA VAL A 212 10.35 20.53 -15.89
C VAL A 212 9.17 21.37 -15.40
N VAL A 213 9.20 22.70 -15.55
CA VAL A 213 8.07 23.57 -15.19
C VAL A 213 6.83 23.22 -16.01
N ASP A 214 7.00 23.08 -17.33
CA ASP A 214 5.90 22.71 -18.23
C ASP A 214 5.34 21.32 -17.91
N ALA A 215 6.23 20.34 -17.65
CA ALA A 215 5.83 18.99 -17.28
C ALA A 215 5.09 18.97 -15.93
N TYR A 216 5.53 19.77 -14.95
CA TYR A 216 4.86 19.90 -13.66
C TYR A 216 3.47 20.51 -13.79
N ALA A 217 3.32 21.58 -14.58
CA ALA A 217 2.02 22.20 -14.83
C ALA A 217 1.01 21.23 -15.47
N ARG A 218 1.48 20.29 -16.30
CA ARG A 218 0.63 19.29 -16.99
C ARG A 218 0.47 17.98 -16.20
N PHE A 219 1.24 17.77 -15.14
CA PHE A 219 1.33 16.47 -14.46
C PHE A 219 -0.01 16.00 -13.89
N GLY A 220 -0.85 16.92 -13.41
CA GLY A 220 -2.17 16.61 -12.85
C GLY A 220 -3.16 16.03 -13.86
N SER A 221 -2.99 16.31 -15.16
CA SER A 221 -3.88 15.82 -16.23
C SER A 221 -3.26 14.70 -17.09
N ALA A 222 -1.93 14.51 -17.03
CA ALA A 222 -1.19 13.59 -17.91
C ALA A 222 -0.51 12.40 -17.19
N GLY A 223 -0.47 12.39 -15.85
CA GLY A 223 0.25 11.39 -15.06
C GLY A 223 -0.53 10.10 -14.79
N GLY A 224 -0.45 9.13 -15.70
CA GLY A 224 -0.95 7.77 -15.45
C GLY A 224 -0.08 6.97 -14.46
N PRO A 225 -0.63 5.94 -13.78
CA PRO A 225 0.13 5.09 -12.86
C PRO A 225 1.20 4.24 -13.55
N ASP A 226 1.14 4.12 -14.87
CA ASP A 226 2.03 3.37 -15.75
C ASP A 226 3.37 4.08 -16.01
N VAL A 227 3.52 5.35 -15.59
CA VAL A 227 4.75 6.11 -15.76
C VAL A 227 5.31 6.59 -14.41
N GLY A 228 6.59 6.30 -14.19
CA GLY A 228 7.42 6.90 -13.16
C GLY A 228 8.26 8.02 -13.78
N TRP A 229 7.99 9.25 -13.37
CA TRP A 229 8.68 10.41 -13.92
C TRP A 229 9.96 10.71 -13.15
N VAL A 230 11.04 11.00 -13.89
CA VAL A 230 12.32 11.48 -13.38
C VAL A 230 12.58 12.84 -14.02
N TRP A 231 12.62 13.87 -13.21
CA TRP A 231 12.84 15.24 -13.67
C TRP A 231 14.21 15.73 -13.23
N SER A 232 14.92 16.36 -14.15
CA SER A 232 16.21 16.98 -13.93
C SER A 232 16.13 18.44 -14.33
N LEU A 233 16.56 19.35 -13.45
CA LEU A 233 16.69 20.77 -13.79
C LEU A 233 17.93 21.03 -14.66
N TRP A 234 18.83 20.05 -14.78
CA TRP A 234 19.98 20.12 -15.67
C TRP A 234 19.55 19.85 -17.10
N GLU A 235 20.09 20.61 -18.05
CA GLU A 235 20.00 20.33 -19.48
C GLU A 235 20.67 18.97 -19.79
N ASN A 236 20.15 18.23 -20.79
CA ASN A 236 20.49 16.85 -21.13
C ASN A 236 21.91 16.37 -20.72
N GLU A 237 21.99 15.29 -19.93
CA GLU A 237 23.23 14.52 -19.68
C GLU A 237 23.63 13.69 -20.92
N SER A 238 23.87 14.35 -22.05
CA SER A 238 24.58 13.74 -23.19
C SER A 238 26.09 13.99 -23.12
N ALA A 239 26.57 14.62 -22.05
CA ALA A 239 27.99 14.89 -21.81
C ALA A 239 28.45 14.23 -20.51
N LYS A 240 28.67 12.91 -20.56
CA LYS A 240 29.59 12.09 -19.74
C LYS A 240 29.04 10.66 -19.59
N LEU A 241 29.25 9.86 -20.63
CA LEU A 241 29.57 8.44 -20.52
C LEU A 241 30.92 8.24 -21.20
#